data_AF-A0A3D5UTG2-F1
#
_entry.id   AF-A0A3D5UTG2-F1
#
_cell.length_a   1.000
_cell.length_b   1.000
_cell.length_c   1.000
_cell.angle_alpha   90.00
_cell.angle_beta   90.00
_cell.angle_gamma   90.00
#
_symmetry.space_group_name_H-M   'P 1'
#
loop_
_entity.id
_entity.type
_entity.pdbx_description
1 polymer ?
#
loop_
_entity_poly.entity_id
_entity_poly.type
_entity_poly.pdbx_seq_one_letter_code
_entity_poly.pdbx_strand_id
1 'polypeptide(L)'
;MSPINQRRWRNFKANKRGYWSLWIFAVLFVVSLFAEFIANDKPLLVTYQGEAYFPVFVAYPETEFGGFFETEADYRDPFVKELIRDSGGIMVWPLIEYSYRTINLERRALSPPSADNWLGTDDQGRDVTARLIYGFRISVLFGLILTILSSIIGVAAGAVQGYFGG
;
A
#
# COMPACT_ATOMS: atom_id res chain seq x y z
N MET A 1 30.18 18.12 -4.65
CA MET A 1 29.62 18.44 -3.31
C MET A 1 30.53 19.43 -2.62
N SER A 2 29.99 20.47 -1.97
CA SER A 2 30.80 21.43 -1.20
C SER A 2 31.52 20.75 -0.02
N PRO A 3 32.67 21.27 0.45
CA PRO A 3 33.41 20.70 1.59
C PRO A 3 32.57 20.56 2.87
N ILE A 4 31.64 21.49 3.10
CA ILE A 4 30.69 21.47 4.23
C ILE A 4 29.73 20.28 4.11
N ASN A 5 29.18 20.02 2.92
CA ASN A 5 28.26 18.92 2.70
C ASN A 5 28.97 17.56 2.82
N GLN A 6 30.23 17.47 2.39
CA GLN A 6 31.05 16.27 2.59
C GLN A 6 31.28 15.98 4.09
N ARG A 7 31.57 17.02 4.89
CA ARG A 7 31.74 16.86 6.35
C ARG A 7 30.45 16.43 7.03
N ARG A 8 29.30 17.05 6.68
CA ARG A 8 27.98 16.64 7.19
C ARG A 8 27.67 15.18 6.86
N TRP A 9 27.94 14.76 5.63
CA TRP A 9 27.72 13.40 5.19
C TRP A 9 28.60 12.38 5.94
N ARG A 10 29.88 12.70 6.13
CA ARG A 10 30.79 11.86 6.91
C ARG A 10 30.34 11.72 8.37
N ASN A 11 29.92 12.83 8.99
CA ASN A 11 29.40 12.81 10.36
C ASN A 11 28.11 11.98 10.47
N PHE A 12 27.21 12.06 9.48
CA PHE A 12 26.01 11.23 9.44
C PHE A 12 26.35 9.74 9.33
N LYS A 13 27.24 9.37 8.41
CA LYS A 13 27.72 7.98 8.24
C LYS A 13 28.43 7.43 9.48
N ALA A 14 29.10 8.29 10.26
CA ALA A 14 29.72 7.88 11.51
C ALA A 14 28.69 7.46 12.57
N ASN A 15 27.47 8.02 12.52
CA ASN A 15 26.35 7.58 13.36
C ASN A 15 25.68 6.34 12.77
N LYS A 16 26.21 5.16 13.12
CA LYS A 16 25.73 3.86 12.61
C LYS A 16 24.22 3.66 12.81
N ARG A 17 23.67 4.08 13.96
CA ARG A 17 22.24 3.92 14.26
C ARG A 17 21.39 4.75 13.30
N GLY A 18 21.72 6.04 13.16
CA GLY A 18 21.01 6.93 12.23
C GLY A 18 21.11 6.46 10.78
N TYR A 19 22.27 5.96 10.37
CA TYR A 19 22.47 5.42 9.02
C TYR A 19 21.60 4.19 8.74
N TRP A 20 21.57 3.21 9.66
CA TRP A 20 20.74 2.02 9.49
C TRP A 20 19.24 2.32 9.59
N SER A 21 18.82 3.19 10.49
CA SER A 21 17.42 3.64 10.57
C SER A 21 16.95 4.29 9.28
N LEU A 22 17.80 5.10 8.63
CA LEU A 22 17.48 5.70 7.32
C LEU A 22 17.24 4.62 6.27
N TRP A 23 18.11 3.60 6.20
CA TRP A 23 17.96 2.52 5.22
C TRP A 23 16.73 1.65 5.48
N ILE A 24 16.48 1.27 6.73
CA ILE A 24 15.29 0.50 7.10
C ILE A 24 14.04 1.29 6.72
N PHE A 25 13.99 2.57 7.11
CA PHE A 25 12.87 3.45 6.77
C PHE A 25 12.70 3.60 5.25
N ALA A 26 13.78 3.82 4.50
CA ALA A 26 13.73 3.95 3.05
C ALA A 26 13.23 2.67 2.37
N VAL A 27 13.69 1.50 2.81
CA VAL A 27 13.21 0.21 2.29
C VAL A 27 11.74 0.01 2.61
N LEU A 28 11.32 0.19 3.86
CA LEU A 28 9.91 0.08 4.25
C LEU A 28 9.04 1.05 3.47
N PHE A 29 9.52 2.28 3.23
CA PHE A 29 8.80 3.27 2.46
C PHE A 29 8.64 2.86 1.01
N VAL A 30 9.72 2.45 0.34
CA VAL A 30 9.67 1.95 -1.04
C VAL A 30 8.75 0.75 -1.15
N VAL A 31 8.85 -0.23 -0.25
CA VAL A 31 7.95 -1.40 -0.21
C VAL A 31 6.50 -0.96 -0.05
N SER A 32 6.23 -0.01 0.86
CA SER A 32 4.87 0.50 1.08
C SER A 32 4.27 1.22 -0.13
N LEU A 33 5.09 1.82 -1.01
CA LEU A 33 4.60 2.43 -2.26
C LEU A 33 3.91 1.41 -3.17
N PHE A 34 4.32 0.15 -3.11
CA PHE A 34 3.75 -0.97 -3.85
C PHE A 34 2.75 -1.79 -3.02
N ALA A 35 2.06 -1.16 -2.06
CA ALA A 35 1.12 -1.86 -1.16
C ALA A 35 0.06 -2.68 -1.91
N GLU A 36 -0.42 -2.22 -3.07
CA GLU A 36 -1.43 -2.90 -3.89
C GLU A 36 -0.94 -4.25 -4.44
N PHE A 37 0.36 -4.49 -4.50
CA PHE A 37 0.95 -5.77 -4.94
C PHE A 37 1.27 -6.70 -3.77
N ILE A 38 1.25 -6.18 -2.54
CA ILE A 38 1.63 -6.90 -1.33
C ILE A 38 0.39 -7.26 -0.51
N ALA A 39 -0.56 -6.33 -0.42
CA ALA A 39 -1.78 -6.41 0.36
C ALA A 39 -2.97 -5.90 -0.45
N ASN A 40 -3.78 -6.80 -1.00
CA ASN A 40 -4.92 -6.45 -1.82
C ASN A 40 -6.00 -7.53 -1.76
N ASP A 41 -7.26 -7.13 -1.84
CA ASP A 41 -8.41 -8.04 -1.94
C ASP A 41 -8.70 -8.48 -3.37
N LYS A 42 -7.87 -8.06 -4.31
CA LYS A 42 -7.90 -8.47 -5.71
C LYS A 42 -6.65 -9.25 -6.07
N PRO A 43 -6.77 -10.31 -6.88
CA PRO A 43 -5.62 -11.01 -7.43
C PRO A 43 -4.86 -10.11 -8.40
N LEU A 44 -3.55 -10.37 -8.53
CA LEU A 44 -2.66 -9.66 -9.44
C LEU A 44 -2.94 -10.05 -10.91
N LEU A 45 -3.27 -11.33 -11.12
CA LEU A 45 -3.57 -11.92 -12.41
C LEU A 45 -4.71 -12.92 -12.24
N VAL A 46 -5.66 -12.88 -13.17
CA VAL A 46 -6.69 -13.91 -13.33
C VAL A 46 -6.63 -14.39 -14.76
N THR A 47 -6.76 -15.69 -14.97
CA THR A 47 -7.03 -16.24 -16.30
C THR A 47 -8.44 -16.79 -16.32
N TYR A 48 -9.18 -16.51 -17.38
CA TYR A 48 -10.57 -16.96 -17.53
C TYR A 48 -10.84 -17.23 -19.01
N GLN A 49 -11.30 -18.45 -19.34
CA GLN A 49 -11.56 -18.88 -20.72
C GLN A 49 -10.40 -18.64 -21.72
N GLY A 50 -9.15 -18.68 -21.24
CA GLY A 50 -7.95 -18.47 -22.05
C GLY A 50 -7.46 -17.02 -22.14
N GLU A 51 -8.21 -16.05 -21.61
CA GLU A 51 -7.83 -14.64 -21.55
C GLU A 51 -7.23 -14.26 -20.20
N ALA A 52 -6.32 -13.28 -20.20
CA ALA A 52 -5.63 -12.81 -19.00
C ALA A 52 -6.15 -11.43 -18.56
N TYR A 53 -6.55 -11.35 -17.29
CA TYR A 53 -7.10 -10.17 -16.64
C TYR A 53 -6.17 -9.72 -15.50
N PHE A 54 -6.08 -8.41 -15.26
CA PHE A 54 -5.23 -7.85 -14.21
C PHE A 54 -6.05 -7.00 -13.23
N PRO A 55 -6.80 -7.63 -12.29
CA PRO A 55 -7.73 -6.92 -11.40
C PRO A 55 -7.06 -5.90 -10.47
N VAL A 56 -5.76 -6.04 -10.22
CA VAL A 56 -4.97 -5.04 -9.47
C VAL A 56 -4.98 -3.65 -10.13
N PHE A 57 -5.17 -3.57 -11.45
CA PHE A 57 -5.18 -2.31 -12.20
C PHE A 57 -6.56 -1.90 -12.70
N VAL A 58 -7.43 -2.86 -13.00
CA VAL A 58 -8.71 -2.65 -13.67
C VAL A 58 -9.82 -3.32 -12.90
N ALA A 59 -10.91 -2.59 -12.66
CA ALA A 59 -12.12 -3.15 -12.09
C ALA A 59 -12.92 -3.87 -13.18
N TYR A 60 -13.19 -5.17 -12.96
CA TYR A 60 -14.01 -5.98 -13.86
C TYR A 60 -15.32 -6.36 -13.17
N PRO A 61 -16.46 -6.27 -13.86
CA PRO A 61 -17.72 -6.71 -13.28
C PRO A 61 -17.78 -8.24 -13.18
N GLU A 62 -18.61 -8.76 -12.29
CA GLU A 62 -18.75 -10.21 -12.08
C GLU A 62 -19.26 -10.94 -13.33
N THR A 63 -20.06 -10.27 -14.15
CA THR A 63 -20.57 -10.78 -15.44
C THR A 63 -19.45 -11.16 -16.42
N GLU A 64 -18.27 -10.55 -16.35
CA GLU A 64 -17.12 -10.94 -17.18
C GLU A 64 -16.66 -12.38 -16.89
N PHE A 65 -16.84 -12.84 -15.66
CA PHE A 65 -16.47 -14.19 -15.22
C PHE A 65 -17.65 -15.17 -15.24
N GLY A 66 -18.76 -14.78 -15.87
CA GLY A 66 -19.98 -15.58 -15.93
C GLY A 66 -20.88 -15.47 -14.70
N GLY A 67 -20.64 -14.48 -13.84
CA GLY A 67 -21.53 -14.15 -12.72
C GLY A 67 -22.76 -13.34 -13.13
N PHE A 68 -23.49 -12.84 -12.13
CA PHE A 68 -24.81 -12.22 -12.36
C PHE A 68 -24.82 -10.70 -12.21
N PHE A 69 -23.85 -10.13 -11.51
CA PHE A 69 -23.86 -8.71 -11.14
C PHE A 69 -22.95 -7.87 -12.03
N GLU A 70 -23.43 -6.68 -12.43
CA GLU A 70 -22.62 -5.68 -13.15
C GLU A 70 -21.69 -4.87 -12.21
N THR A 71 -21.70 -5.18 -10.92
CA THR A 71 -20.77 -4.61 -9.95
C THR A 71 -19.41 -5.29 -10.04
N GLU A 72 -18.38 -4.60 -9.56
CA GLU A 72 -17.03 -5.16 -9.48
C GLU A 72 -17.03 -6.54 -8.80
N ALA A 73 -16.35 -7.50 -9.42
CA ALA A 73 -16.27 -8.88 -8.95
C ALA A 73 -15.55 -8.98 -7.60
N ASP A 74 -16.18 -9.68 -6.64
CA ASP A 74 -15.51 -10.07 -5.40
C ASP A 74 -14.77 -11.40 -5.61
N TYR A 75 -13.49 -11.32 -5.95
CA TYR A 75 -12.64 -12.49 -6.18
C TYR A 75 -12.42 -13.35 -4.92
N ARG A 76 -12.78 -12.87 -3.73
CA ARG A 76 -12.70 -13.64 -2.49
C ARG A 76 -13.92 -14.54 -2.30
N ASP A 77 -15.06 -14.19 -2.93
CA ASP A 77 -16.29 -14.97 -2.89
C ASP A 77 -16.07 -16.39 -3.43
N PRO A 78 -16.42 -17.44 -2.67
CA PRO A 78 -16.37 -18.82 -3.15
C PRO A 78 -17.02 -19.01 -4.52
N PHE A 79 -18.15 -18.34 -4.80
CA PHE A 79 -18.86 -18.45 -6.07
C PHE A 79 -18.00 -17.97 -7.26
N VAL A 80 -17.37 -16.79 -7.15
CA VAL A 80 -16.49 -16.26 -8.20
C VAL A 80 -15.24 -17.12 -8.36
N LYS A 81 -14.70 -17.64 -7.26
CA LYS A 81 -13.56 -18.57 -7.30
C LYS A 81 -13.89 -19.85 -8.05
N GLU A 82 -15.08 -20.39 -7.85
CA GLU A 82 -15.57 -21.57 -8.55
C GLU A 82 -15.77 -21.30 -10.04
N LEU A 83 -16.41 -20.20 -10.42
CA LEU A 83 -16.56 -19.80 -11.83
C LEU A 83 -15.21 -19.74 -12.56
N ILE A 84 -14.21 -19.11 -11.94
CA ILE A 84 -12.87 -18.99 -12.52
C ILE A 84 -12.22 -20.37 -12.63
N ARG A 85 -12.27 -21.18 -11.56
CA ARG A 85 -11.68 -22.53 -11.53
C ARG A 85 -12.32 -23.47 -12.56
N ASP A 86 -13.64 -23.44 -12.68
CA ASP A 86 -14.40 -24.31 -13.58
C ASP A 86 -14.15 -23.97 -15.06
N SER A 87 -13.76 -22.73 -15.36
CA SER A 87 -13.26 -22.32 -16.67
C SER A 87 -11.83 -22.81 -16.98
N GLY A 88 -11.17 -23.48 -16.02
CA GLY A 88 -9.75 -23.83 -16.09
C GLY A 88 -8.80 -22.67 -15.74
N GLY A 89 -9.34 -21.60 -15.16
CA GLY A 89 -8.64 -20.39 -14.80
C GLY A 89 -7.79 -20.50 -13.53
N ILE A 90 -6.76 -19.66 -13.45
CA ILE A 90 -5.92 -19.46 -12.27
C ILE A 90 -6.03 -18.03 -11.75
N MET A 91 -5.88 -17.87 -10.44
CA MET A 91 -5.76 -16.57 -9.77
C MET A 91 -4.41 -16.51 -9.04
N VAL A 92 -3.63 -15.48 -9.32
CA VAL A 92 -2.37 -15.22 -8.63
C VAL A 92 -2.59 -14.13 -7.61
N TRP A 93 -2.53 -14.48 -6.33
CA TRP A 93 -2.81 -13.56 -5.23
C TRP A 93 -1.56 -12.85 -4.71
N PRO A 94 -1.71 -11.61 -4.17
CA PRO A 94 -0.67 -10.98 -3.36
C PRO A 94 -0.45 -11.76 -2.05
N LEU A 95 0.63 -11.41 -1.33
CA LEU A 95 1.01 -12.07 -0.08
C LEU A 95 -0.04 -11.95 1.02
N ILE A 96 -0.74 -10.81 1.07
CA ILE A 96 -1.86 -10.56 1.97
C ILE A 96 -3.09 -10.35 1.10
N GLU A 97 -4.06 -11.26 1.18
CA GLU A 97 -5.29 -11.23 0.35
C GLU A 97 -6.34 -10.22 0.85
N TYR A 98 -5.90 -9.18 1.57
CA TYR A 98 -6.77 -8.17 2.15
C TYR A 98 -6.26 -6.78 1.78
N SER A 99 -7.17 -5.93 1.32
CA SER A 99 -6.96 -4.49 1.27
C SER A 99 -7.25 -3.87 2.64
N TYR A 100 -6.80 -2.63 2.85
CA TYR A 100 -6.99 -1.90 4.11
C TYR A 100 -8.47 -1.64 4.46
N ARG A 101 -9.39 -1.83 3.52
CA ARG A 101 -10.84 -1.70 3.74
C ARG A 101 -11.57 -3.03 3.88
N THR A 102 -10.98 -4.12 3.40
CA THR A 102 -11.61 -5.44 3.33
C THR A 102 -11.95 -5.91 4.73
N ILE A 103 -13.22 -6.27 4.94
CA ILE A 103 -13.70 -6.81 6.20
C ILE A 103 -13.64 -8.33 6.11
N ASN A 104 -12.96 -8.98 7.04
CA ASN A 104 -12.95 -10.44 7.12
C ASN A 104 -14.22 -10.92 7.84
N LEU A 105 -15.22 -11.34 7.07
CA LEU A 105 -16.51 -11.83 7.60
C LEU A 105 -16.40 -13.19 8.30
N GLU A 106 -15.36 -13.97 8.02
CA GLU A 106 -15.15 -15.28 8.63
C GLU A 106 -14.62 -15.19 10.07
N ARG A 107 -14.14 -14.01 10.47
CA ARG A 107 -13.58 -13.77 11.80
C ARG A 107 -14.35 -12.68 12.55
N ARG A 108 -14.30 -12.76 13.88
CA ARG A 108 -14.89 -11.72 14.74
C ARG A 108 -14.02 -10.46 14.71
N ALA A 109 -14.63 -9.31 15.00
CA ALA A 109 -13.87 -8.11 15.35
C ALA A 109 -12.90 -8.41 16.51
N LEU A 110 -11.73 -7.77 16.50
CA LEU A 110 -10.67 -7.94 17.50
C LEU A 110 -10.16 -9.38 17.61
N SER A 111 -10.04 -10.08 16.49
CA SER A 111 -9.47 -11.42 16.46
C SER A 111 -7.95 -11.38 16.64
N PRO A 112 -7.35 -12.33 17.39
CA PRO A 112 -5.91 -12.39 17.58
C PRO A 112 -5.16 -12.73 16.27
N PRO A 113 -3.83 -12.54 16.25
CA PRO A 113 -2.95 -12.96 15.14
C PRO A 113 -3.20 -14.38 14.64
N SER A 114 -3.16 -14.55 13.32
CA SER A 114 -3.41 -15.82 12.63
C SER A 114 -2.69 -15.91 11.28
N ALA A 115 -2.76 -17.06 10.62
CA ALA A 115 -2.16 -17.25 9.30
C ALA A 115 -2.81 -16.35 8.21
N ASP A 116 -4.12 -16.13 8.30
CA ASP A 116 -4.85 -15.27 7.35
C ASP A 116 -4.66 -13.79 7.68
N ASN A 117 -4.70 -13.45 8.97
CA ASN A 117 -4.51 -12.09 9.47
C ASN A 117 -3.31 -12.04 10.43
N TRP A 118 -2.12 -11.74 9.90
CA TRP A 118 -0.83 -11.93 10.61
C TRP A 118 -0.71 -11.16 11.92
N LEU A 119 -1.32 -9.98 12.00
CA LEU A 119 -1.37 -9.15 13.21
C LEU A 119 -2.76 -9.09 13.83
N GLY A 120 -3.69 -9.92 13.35
CA GLY A 120 -5.08 -9.97 13.80
C GLY A 120 -5.98 -8.98 13.06
N THR A 121 -7.18 -8.78 13.60
CA THR A 121 -8.18 -7.87 13.06
C THR A 121 -8.48 -6.71 14.01
N ASP A 122 -8.94 -5.59 13.44
CA ASP A 122 -9.38 -4.44 14.22
C ASP A 122 -10.82 -4.56 14.73
N ASP A 123 -11.37 -3.47 15.29
CA ASP A 123 -12.73 -3.36 15.80
C ASP A 123 -13.83 -3.55 14.73
N GLN A 124 -13.47 -3.48 13.45
CA GLN A 124 -14.37 -3.69 12.32
C GLN A 124 -14.10 -5.02 11.59
N GLY A 125 -13.14 -5.83 12.06
CA GLY A 125 -12.78 -7.10 11.43
C GLY A 125 -11.85 -6.95 10.22
N ARG A 126 -11.21 -5.80 10.01
CA ARG A 126 -10.25 -5.60 8.91
C ARG A 126 -8.85 -6.06 9.30
N ASP A 127 -8.06 -6.46 8.32
CA ASP A 127 -6.68 -6.92 8.54
C ASP A 127 -5.78 -5.78 9.03
N VAL A 128 -5.16 -5.97 10.19
CA VAL A 128 -4.27 -4.96 10.81
C VAL A 128 -2.97 -4.80 10.00
N THR A 129 -2.45 -5.87 9.41
CA THR A 129 -1.19 -5.85 8.65
C THR A 129 -1.30 -4.99 7.40
N ALA A 130 -2.36 -5.20 6.60
CA ALA A 130 -2.71 -4.38 5.46
C ALA A 130 -2.89 -2.92 5.89
N ARG A 131 -3.68 -2.67 6.94
CA ARG A 131 -3.89 -1.30 7.45
C ARG A 131 -2.60 -0.59 7.85
N LEU A 132 -1.63 -1.30 8.43
CA LEU A 132 -0.33 -0.73 8.77
C LEU A 132 0.50 -0.38 7.53
N ILE A 133 0.54 -1.24 6.51
CA ILE A 133 1.28 -0.99 5.27
C ILE A 133 0.72 0.26 4.56
N TYR A 134 -0.60 0.30 4.35
CA TYR A 134 -1.27 1.43 3.70
C TYR A 134 -1.19 2.71 4.54
N GLY A 135 -1.39 2.60 5.86
CA GLY A 135 -1.30 3.72 6.79
C GLY A 135 0.08 4.33 6.82
N PHE A 136 1.13 3.51 6.90
CA PHE A 136 2.52 3.96 6.86
C PHE A 136 2.83 4.73 5.56
N ARG A 137 2.42 4.20 4.39
CA ARG A 137 2.57 4.90 3.11
C ARG A 137 1.95 6.30 3.14
N ILE A 138 0.68 6.37 3.55
CA ILE A 138 -0.08 7.64 3.57
C ILE A 138 0.57 8.64 4.52
N SER A 139 0.94 8.22 5.73
CA SER A 139 1.57 9.10 6.72
C SER A 139 2.90 9.67 6.24
N VAL A 140 3.76 8.84 5.62
CA VAL A 140 5.06 9.30 5.12
C VAL A 140 4.90 10.23 3.92
N LEU A 141 4.06 9.88 2.94
CA LEU A 141 3.80 10.74 1.79
C LEU A 141 3.23 12.10 2.23
N PHE A 142 2.28 12.10 3.15
CA PHE A 142 1.71 13.33 3.69
C PHE A 142 2.78 14.21 4.34
N GLY A 143 3.62 13.65 5.21
CA GLY A 143 4.70 14.39 5.88
C GLY A 143 5.71 14.98 4.89
N LEU A 144 6.10 14.22 3.86
CA LEU A 144 7.03 14.68 2.82
C LEU A 144 6.43 15.82 1.98
N ILE A 145 5.20 15.64 1.50
CA ILE A 145 4.50 16.65 0.69
C ILE A 145 4.30 17.93 1.50
N LEU A 146 3.81 17.82 2.73
CA LEU A 146 3.60 18.97 3.61
C LEU A 146 4.90 19.74 3.84
N THR A 147 6.00 19.04 4.15
CA THR A 147 7.31 19.66 4.40
C THR A 147 7.82 20.40 3.16
N ILE A 148 7.70 19.81 1.97
CA ILE A 148 8.12 20.44 0.72
C ILE A 148 7.30 21.70 0.44
N LEU A 149 5.97 21.61 0.53
CA LEU A 149 5.09 22.75 0.27
C LEU A 149 5.29 23.87 1.29
N SER A 150 5.38 23.55 2.58
CA SER A 150 5.67 24.52 3.64
C SER A 150 7.02 25.20 3.45
N SER A 151 8.04 24.45 3.00
CA SER A 151 9.36 25.01 2.69
C SER A 151 9.31 25.97 1.52
N ILE A 152 8.59 25.65 0.44
CA ILE A 152 8.40 26.55 -0.72
C ILE A 152 7.73 27.85 -0.29
N ILE A 153 6.63 27.76 0.46
CA ILE A 153 5.90 28.93 0.94
C ILE A 153 6.78 29.77 1.87
N GLY A 154 7.46 29.13 2.83
CA GLY A 154 8.34 29.82 3.78
C GLY A 154 9.51 30.53 3.10
N VAL A 155 10.16 29.88 2.12
CA VAL A 155 11.23 30.49 1.33
C VAL A 155 10.71 31.64 0.49
N ALA A 156 9.55 31.50 -0.16
CA ALA A 156 8.95 32.57 -0.96
C ALA A 156 8.59 33.78 -0.10
N ALA A 157 7.90 33.57 1.02
CA ALA A 157 7.55 34.64 1.96
C ALA A 157 8.79 35.33 2.53
N GLY A 158 9.81 34.56 2.94
CA GLY A 158 11.07 35.10 3.43
C GLY A 158 11.82 35.90 2.36
N ALA A 159 11.81 35.45 1.10
CA ALA A 159 12.42 36.19 0.00
C ALA A 159 11.70 37.52 -0.27
N VAL A 160 10.36 37.54 -0.25
CA VAL A 160 9.57 38.77 -0.38
C VAL A 160 9.88 39.75 0.75
N GLN A 161 9.89 39.28 2.00
CA GLN A 161 10.24 40.11 3.16
C GLN A 161 11.67 40.66 3.07
N GLY A 162 12.64 39.84 2.64
CA GLY A 162 14.02 40.27 2.45
C GLY A 162 14.20 41.30 1.34
N TYR A 163 13.35 41.28 0.30
CA TYR A 163 13.39 42.28 -0.78
C TYR A 163 12.82 43.65 -0.35
N PHE A 164 11.75 43.66 0.45
CA PHE A 164 11.04 44.89 0.84
C PHE A 164 11.44 45.46 2.21
N GLY A 165 12.07 44.68 3.10
CA GLY A 165 12.43 45.06 4.46
C GLY A 165 13.89 44.81 4.84
N GLY A 166 14.74 44.54 3.84
CA GLY A 166 16.20 44.57 3.97
C GLY A 166 16.78 45.97 3.82
#